data_AF-A0A143QGA0-F1
#
_entry.id   AF-A0A143QGA0-F1
#
_cell.length_a   1.000
_cell.length_b   1.000
_cell.length_c   1.000
_cell.angle_alpha   90.00
_cell.angle_beta   90.00
_cell.angle_gamma   90.00
#
_symmetry.space_group_name_H-M   'P 1'
#
loop_
_entity.id
_entity.type
_entity.pdbx_description
1 polymer ?
#
loop_
_entity_poly.entity_id
_entity_poly.type
_entity_poly.pdbx_seq_one_letter_code
_entity_poly.pdbx_strand_id
1 'polypeptide(L)'
;MTLAGWTPWLLDSTDPADCDFDTYVHQFSILLPADLARQDRRRRTPTSEAWLPWASTPRSRACPACIDSLESTADINMTLLHQYPVLSSCLDHRCRLEPCSAFPGHAIFWDQVRFGSDERVSPVPVPSAVTDLDRRSTEALTTGWVELGPGRVHAAVWFRLLRTVVDEVSSPLVRTGRWATRLVAIWRAAGRSRPLRTAWVPFEDLHWDEQAKVLEAAAIGIAMVESGEIDAGGAHASLLRPRPYEPVDPGTAPTRSSYPAPEGDLWADAHAAAEAAIAAARVDPASASSLYNFLRWGWCRTAAELDETVQLFLDHGIPLRHPPT
;
A
#
# COMPACT_ATOMS: atom_id res chain seq x y z
N MET A 1 10.19 17.98 0.41
CA MET A 1 10.10 16.61 0.97
C MET A 1 11.44 16.27 1.60
N THR A 2 11.44 15.76 2.82
CA THR A 2 12.63 15.32 3.54
C THR A 2 12.52 13.81 3.76
N LEU A 3 13.64 13.13 4.08
CA LEU A 3 13.67 11.71 4.44
C LEU A 3 12.64 11.35 5.54
N ALA A 4 12.46 12.24 6.51
CA ALA A 4 11.46 12.10 7.57
C ALA A 4 10.01 12.04 7.06
N GLY A 5 9.72 12.64 5.90
CA GLY A 5 8.39 12.61 5.30
C GLY A 5 7.97 11.24 4.76
N TRP A 6 8.90 10.29 4.68
CA TRP A 6 8.64 8.92 4.24
C TRP A 6 8.88 7.87 5.33
N THR A 7 9.07 8.29 6.58
CA THR A 7 8.95 7.44 7.76
C THR A 7 7.46 7.32 8.14
N PRO A 8 6.92 6.13 8.45
CA PRO A 8 7.58 4.82 8.58
C PRO A 8 7.52 3.94 7.30
N TRP A 9 7.28 4.54 6.13
CA TRP A 9 6.99 3.79 4.90
C TRP A 9 8.26 3.26 4.23
N LEU A 10 9.15 4.18 3.82
CA LEU A 10 10.43 3.86 3.20
C LEU A 10 11.46 3.41 4.25
N LEU A 11 11.46 4.02 5.44
CA LEU A 11 12.33 3.68 6.56
C LEU A 11 11.45 3.37 7.79
N ASP A 12 11.88 2.49 8.70
CA ASP A 12 11.22 2.33 10.01
C ASP A 12 11.40 3.58 10.87
N SER A 13 12.62 4.13 10.89
CA SER A 13 13.00 5.34 11.62
C SER A 13 14.06 6.10 10.83
N THR A 14 14.23 7.39 11.15
CA THR A 14 15.42 8.15 10.72
C THR A 14 16.60 7.95 11.67
N ASP A 15 16.36 7.37 12.85
CA ASP A 15 17.41 6.94 13.77
C ASP A 15 17.88 5.53 13.38
N PRO A 16 19.16 5.35 13.03
CA PRO A 16 19.72 4.04 12.75
C PRO A 16 19.57 3.04 13.90
N ALA A 17 19.54 3.49 15.16
CA ALA A 17 19.41 2.61 16.32
C ALA A 17 18.05 1.88 16.37
N ASP A 18 17.03 2.45 15.74
CA ASP A 18 15.68 1.90 15.65
C ASP A 18 15.46 1.01 14.41
N CYS A 19 16.47 0.92 13.52
CA CYS A 19 16.37 0.17 12.27
C CYS A 19 17.17 -1.13 12.33
N ASP A 20 16.49 -2.28 12.34
CA ASP A 20 17.17 -3.57 12.30
C ASP A 20 17.23 -4.14 10.86
N PHE A 21 18.45 -4.44 10.40
CA PHE A 21 18.69 -4.95 9.05
C PHE A 21 17.95 -6.27 8.77
N ASP A 22 17.95 -7.21 9.72
CA ASP A 22 17.35 -8.53 9.47
C ASP A 22 15.83 -8.44 9.35
N THR A 23 15.21 -7.67 10.25
CA THR A 23 13.76 -7.43 10.22
C THR A 23 13.30 -6.64 9.00
N TYR A 24 14.08 -5.66 8.52
CA TYR A 24 13.69 -4.87 7.35
C TYR A 24 13.95 -5.62 6.04
N VAL A 25 15.17 -6.12 5.84
CA VAL A 25 15.60 -6.72 4.55
C VAL A 25 15.03 -8.13 4.38
N HIS A 26 14.83 -8.86 5.47
CA HIS A 26 14.43 -10.27 5.42
C HIS A 26 13.05 -10.54 6.01
N GLN A 27 12.20 -9.50 6.09
CA GLN A 27 10.79 -9.66 6.45
C GLN A 27 10.07 -10.63 5.52
N PHE A 28 10.35 -10.52 4.22
CA PHE A 28 9.75 -11.36 3.20
C PHE A 28 10.74 -12.42 2.70
N SER A 29 10.23 -13.29 1.85
CA SER A 29 10.98 -14.31 1.15
C SER A 29 10.26 -14.52 -0.17
N ILE A 30 10.90 -14.17 -1.29
CA ILE A 30 10.26 -14.08 -2.60
C ILE A 30 10.88 -15.09 -3.56
N LEU A 31 12.09 -14.84 -4.04
CA LEU A 31 12.83 -15.68 -4.98
C LEU A 31 13.41 -16.91 -4.31
N LEU A 32 13.90 -16.75 -3.06
CA LEU A 32 14.60 -17.80 -2.32
C LEU A 32 13.78 -18.21 -1.08
N PRO A 33 13.81 -19.50 -0.70
CA PRO A 33 13.31 -19.94 0.59
C PRO A 33 13.99 -19.23 1.78
N ALA A 34 13.21 -18.98 2.84
CA ALA A 34 13.66 -18.23 4.01
C ALA A 34 14.82 -18.89 4.79
N ASP A 35 14.96 -20.21 4.73
CA ASP A 35 16.04 -20.98 5.35
C ASP A 35 17.38 -20.84 4.61
N LEU A 36 17.34 -20.76 3.26
CA LEU A 36 18.53 -20.58 2.44
C LEU A 36 19.09 -19.16 2.52
N ALA A 37 18.22 -18.16 2.67
CA ALA A 37 18.66 -16.79 2.89
C ALA A 37 19.46 -16.65 4.19
N ARG A 38 19.07 -17.36 5.27
CA ARG A 38 19.56 -17.17 6.65
C ARG A 38 21.08 -17.28 6.84
N GLN A 39 21.75 -18.20 6.15
CA GLN A 39 23.19 -18.41 6.34
C GLN A 39 24.04 -17.29 5.70
N ASP A 40 23.51 -16.62 4.68
CA ASP A 40 24.21 -15.57 3.95
C ASP A 40 23.97 -14.17 4.56
N ARG A 41 22.85 -13.99 5.28
CA ARG A 41 22.45 -12.70 5.90
C ARG A 41 23.57 -12.09 6.72
N ARG A 42 24.18 -12.87 7.62
CA ARG A 42 25.22 -12.41 8.55
C ARG A 42 26.47 -11.84 7.88
N ARG A 43 26.75 -12.21 6.62
CA ARG A 43 27.92 -11.71 5.88
C ARG A 43 27.66 -10.37 5.21
N ARG A 44 26.40 -10.04 4.96
CA ARG A 44 25.95 -8.81 4.29
C ARG A 44 25.28 -7.85 5.25
N THR A 45 25.04 -8.29 6.49
CA THR A 45 24.64 -7.41 7.59
C THR A 45 25.65 -6.27 7.69
N PRO A 46 25.19 -5.01 7.63
CA PRO A 46 26.02 -3.84 7.80
C PRO A 46 26.80 -3.93 9.11
N THR A 47 28.09 -3.60 9.06
CA THR A 47 28.93 -3.47 10.26
C THR A 47 28.86 -2.07 10.88
N SER A 48 28.21 -1.13 10.18
CA SER A 48 28.00 0.24 10.63
C SER A 48 26.78 0.33 11.52
N GLU A 49 26.92 1.00 12.68
CA GLU A 49 25.78 1.36 13.55
C GLU A 49 24.87 2.43 12.93
N ALA A 50 25.25 3.02 11.79
CA ALA A 50 24.52 4.08 11.11
C ALA A 50 23.72 3.59 9.88
N TRP A 51 23.47 2.28 9.75
CA TRP A 51 22.75 1.76 8.59
C TRP A 51 21.28 2.20 8.58
N LEU A 52 20.82 2.63 7.41
CA LEU A 52 19.41 2.88 7.13
C LEU A 52 19.06 2.24 5.77
N PRO A 53 17.87 1.65 5.62
CA PRO A 53 17.47 1.05 4.36
C PRO A 53 17.39 2.11 3.26
N TRP A 54 17.85 1.80 2.05
CA TRP A 54 17.84 2.74 0.93
C TRP A 54 18.65 4.04 1.15
N ALA A 55 19.45 4.14 2.21
CA ALA A 55 20.32 5.28 2.45
C ALA A 55 21.73 5.00 1.91
N SER A 56 21.96 5.37 0.65
CA SER A 56 23.30 5.31 0.05
C SER A 56 24.09 6.60 0.32
N THR A 57 25.41 6.51 0.18
CA THR A 57 26.30 7.69 0.26
C THR A 57 25.79 8.80 -0.68
N PRO A 58 25.63 10.05 -0.21
CA PRO A 58 25.03 11.12 -1.01
C PRO A 58 25.82 11.36 -2.28
N ARG A 59 25.14 11.18 -3.42
CA ARG A 59 25.66 11.51 -4.75
C ARG A 59 24.46 11.84 -5.63
N SER A 60 24.59 12.92 -6.40
CA SER A 60 23.47 13.37 -7.22
C SER A 60 23.38 12.54 -8.49
N ARG A 61 22.17 12.37 -9.01
CA ARG A 61 21.95 11.79 -10.34
C ARG A 61 20.79 12.45 -11.05
N ALA A 62 20.89 12.52 -12.37
CA ALA A 62 19.90 13.17 -13.22
C ALA A 62 19.70 12.40 -14.52
N CYS A 63 18.60 12.71 -15.19
CA CYS A 63 18.32 12.22 -16.53
C CYS A 63 19.02 13.12 -17.55
N PRO A 64 19.92 12.60 -18.41
CA PRO A 64 20.59 13.42 -19.41
C PRO A 64 19.62 14.10 -20.37
N ALA A 65 18.55 13.41 -20.76
CA ALA A 65 17.52 13.96 -21.65
C ALA A 65 16.69 15.08 -21.01
N CYS A 66 16.36 14.98 -19.71
CA CYS A 66 15.69 16.05 -18.98
C CYS A 66 16.56 17.30 -18.90
N ILE A 67 17.86 17.13 -18.73
CA ILE A 67 18.77 18.26 -18.62
C ILE A 67 19.00 18.90 -19.99
N ASP A 68 19.18 18.09 -21.03
CA ASP A 68 19.36 18.58 -22.41
C ASP A 68 18.12 19.30 -22.95
N SER A 69 16.93 19.02 -22.41
CA SER A 69 15.68 19.69 -22.78
C SER A 69 15.42 20.99 -22.03
N LEU A 70 16.24 21.32 -21.01
CA LEU A 70 16.13 22.60 -20.32
C LEU A 70 16.53 23.74 -21.25
N GLU A 71 15.74 24.81 -21.22
CA GLU A 71 16.15 26.08 -21.84
C GLU A 71 17.42 26.59 -21.16
N SER A 72 18.29 27.26 -21.92
CA SER A 72 19.61 27.72 -21.43
C SER A 72 19.55 28.69 -20.24
N THR A 73 18.37 29.25 -19.94
CA THR A 73 18.11 30.17 -18.84
C THR A 73 17.29 29.55 -17.70
N ALA A 74 16.87 28.28 -17.82
CA ALA A 74 16.09 27.62 -16.80
C ALA A 74 16.97 27.13 -15.65
N ASP A 75 16.50 27.28 -14.41
CA ASP A 75 17.17 26.73 -13.25
C ASP A 75 17.21 25.20 -13.33
N ILE A 76 18.42 24.64 -13.16
CA ILE A 76 18.59 23.19 -13.05
C ILE A 76 18.01 22.72 -11.72
N ASN A 77 16.84 22.10 -11.80
CA ASN A 77 16.14 21.50 -10.67
C ASN A 77 16.37 19.99 -10.63
N MET A 78 16.87 19.51 -9.50
CA MET A 78 17.09 18.08 -9.28
C MET A 78 15.84 17.45 -8.67
N THR A 79 15.26 16.48 -9.37
CA THR A 79 14.14 15.71 -8.83
C THR A 79 14.60 14.94 -7.59
N LEU A 80 13.98 15.22 -6.45
CA LEU A 80 14.34 14.61 -5.17
C LEU A 80 14.21 13.08 -5.21
N LEU A 81 13.16 12.55 -5.84
CA LEU A 81 12.94 11.12 -5.99
C LEU A 81 14.11 10.44 -6.72
N HIS A 82 14.64 11.10 -7.76
CA HIS A 82 15.81 10.62 -8.49
C HIS A 82 17.08 10.60 -7.62
N GLN A 83 17.08 11.06 -6.37
CA GLN A 83 18.25 10.95 -5.50
C GLN A 83 18.22 9.66 -4.65
N TYR A 84 17.10 8.91 -4.61
CA TYR A 84 16.95 7.73 -3.76
C TYR A 84 17.23 6.42 -4.48
N PRO A 85 18.11 5.56 -3.97
CA PRO A 85 18.59 4.38 -4.71
C PRO A 85 17.53 3.37 -5.08
N VAL A 86 16.30 3.51 -4.62
CA VAL A 86 15.16 2.72 -5.07
C VAL A 86 14.74 3.01 -6.53
N LEU A 87 15.18 4.14 -7.10
CA LEU A 87 14.90 4.53 -8.50
C LEU A 87 16.16 4.55 -9.35
N SER A 88 16.12 3.94 -10.54
CA SER A 88 17.28 3.87 -11.44
C SER A 88 17.09 4.54 -12.81
N SER A 89 15.86 4.92 -13.15
CA SER A 89 15.48 5.50 -14.43
C SER A 89 14.56 6.71 -14.30
N CYS A 90 14.49 7.49 -15.38
CA CYS A 90 13.54 8.57 -15.56
C CYS A 90 12.27 8.03 -16.20
N LEU A 91 11.10 8.29 -15.61
CA LEU A 91 9.82 7.80 -16.13
C LEU A 91 9.38 8.50 -17.42
N ASP A 92 9.77 9.76 -17.61
CA ASP A 92 9.43 10.54 -18.80
C ASP A 92 10.22 10.08 -20.03
N HIS A 93 11.53 9.86 -19.86
CA HIS A 93 12.46 9.54 -20.95
C HIS A 93 12.83 8.06 -21.03
N ARG A 94 12.46 7.25 -20.03
CA ARG A 94 12.76 5.81 -19.90
C ARG A 94 14.24 5.48 -20.09
N CYS A 95 15.08 6.36 -19.59
CA CYS A 95 16.53 6.23 -19.63
C CYS A 95 17.11 6.23 -18.23
N ARG A 96 18.32 5.71 -18.14
CA ARG A 96 19.06 5.58 -16.89
C ARG A 96 19.35 6.96 -16.27
N LEU A 97 19.25 7.03 -14.95
CA LEU A 97 19.73 8.18 -14.18
C LEU A 97 21.25 8.09 -14.06
N GLU A 98 21.94 9.09 -14.59
CA GLU A 98 23.39 9.14 -14.63
C GLU A 98 23.95 9.94 -13.46
N PRO A 99 25.04 9.46 -12.82
CA PRO A 99 25.65 10.13 -11.68
C PRO A 99 26.28 11.45 -12.11
N CYS A 100 26.10 12.46 -11.28
CA CYS A 100 26.56 13.81 -11.53
C CYS A 100 26.88 14.55 -10.24
N SER A 101 27.70 15.59 -10.36
CA SER A 101 27.80 16.67 -9.39
C SER A 101 26.96 17.84 -9.87
N ALA A 102 25.85 18.12 -9.17
CA ALA A 102 24.95 19.21 -9.50
C ALA A 102 25.12 20.37 -8.52
N PHE A 103 25.22 21.59 -9.06
CA PHE A 103 25.06 22.83 -8.34
C PHE A 103 23.66 23.37 -8.70
N PRO A 104 22.66 23.21 -7.82
CA PRO A 104 21.29 23.63 -8.11
C PRO A 104 21.21 25.06 -8.65
N GLY A 105 20.47 25.26 -9.74
CA GLY A 105 20.32 26.56 -10.41
C GLY A 105 21.54 27.06 -11.18
N HIS A 106 22.66 26.31 -11.24
CA HIS A 106 23.90 26.80 -11.86
C HIS A 106 24.47 25.87 -12.91
N ALA A 107 24.82 24.64 -12.53
CA ALA A 107 25.54 23.73 -13.42
C ALA A 107 25.39 22.27 -13.02
N ILE A 108 25.52 21.38 -14.00
CA ILE A 108 25.67 19.95 -13.79
C ILE A 108 27.00 19.50 -14.38
N PHE A 109 27.69 18.62 -13.67
CA PHE A 109 28.90 17.97 -14.15
C PHE A 109 28.69 16.47 -14.10
N TRP A 110 28.71 15.82 -15.26
CA TRP A 110 28.54 14.38 -15.35
C TRP A 110 29.82 13.67 -14.94
N ASP A 111 29.73 12.68 -14.06
CA ASP A 111 30.90 11.96 -13.57
C ASP A 111 31.63 11.18 -14.67
N GLN A 112 30.92 10.88 -15.77
CA GLN A 112 31.43 10.13 -16.92
C GLN A 112 32.19 10.99 -17.93
N VAL A 113 32.04 12.31 -17.86
CA VAL A 113 32.61 13.25 -18.82
C VAL A 113 33.76 14.00 -18.17
N ARG A 114 34.84 14.23 -18.92
CA ARG A 114 35.96 15.03 -18.41
C ARG A 114 35.52 16.48 -18.24
N PHE A 115 35.87 17.07 -17.11
CA PHE A 115 35.59 18.48 -16.84
C PHE A 115 36.18 19.37 -17.96
N GLY A 116 35.32 20.21 -18.57
CA GLY A 116 35.70 21.12 -19.64
C GLY A 116 35.66 20.53 -21.07
N SER A 117 35.14 19.31 -21.27
CA SER A 117 34.82 18.83 -22.62
C SER A 117 33.37 19.18 -23.01
N ASP A 118 33.16 19.39 -24.32
CA ASP A 118 31.82 19.59 -24.92
C ASP A 118 31.06 18.26 -25.14
N GLU A 119 31.54 17.16 -24.55
CA GLU A 119 30.93 15.85 -24.70
C GLU A 119 29.65 15.76 -23.89
N ARG A 120 28.56 15.38 -24.53
CA ARG A 120 27.26 15.19 -23.88
C ARG A 120 27.06 13.73 -23.49
N VAL A 121 26.48 13.51 -22.31
CA VAL A 121 26.08 12.17 -21.90
C VAL A 121 24.84 11.77 -22.69
N SER A 122 24.97 10.74 -23.52
CA SER A 122 23.85 10.22 -24.29
C SER A 122 22.89 9.44 -23.38
N PRO A 123 21.56 9.65 -23.47
CA PRO A 123 20.60 8.87 -22.71
C PRO A 123 20.70 7.37 -23.02
N VAL A 124 20.87 6.54 -21.98
CA VAL A 124 20.89 5.07 -22.12
C VAL A 124 19.50 4.53 -21.79
N PRO A 125 18.77 3.90 -22.73
CA PRO A 125 17.47 3.29 -22.46
C PRO A 125 17.56 2.20 -21.40
N VAL A 126 16.55 2.11 -20.54
CA VAL A 126 16.43 1.00 -19.57
C VAL A 126 15.39 -0.03 -20.05
N PRO A 127 15.50 -1.30 -19.64
CA PRO A 127 14.47 -2.31 -19.91
C PRO A 127 13.09 -1.90 -19.35
N SER A 128 12.01 -2.39 -19.96
CA SER A 128 10.65 -2.12 -19.51
C SER A 128 10.41 -2.53 -18.05
N ALA A 129 10.98 -3.66 -17.62
CA ALA A 129 10.90 -4.13 -16.24
C ALA A 129 11.43 -3.09 -15.24
N VAL A 130 12.51 -2.38 -15.56
CA VAL A 130 13.07 -1.30 -14.73
C VAL A 130 12.14 -0.10 -14.70
N THR A 131 11.58 0.27 -15.85
CA THR A 131 10.61 1.38 -15.92
C THR A 131 9.36 1.07 -15.09
N ASP A 132 8.87 -0.18 -15.12
CA ASP A 132 7.72 -0.61 -14.33
C ASP A 132 8.02 -0.62 -12.83
N LEU A 133 9.21 -1.09 -12.44
CA LEU A 133 9.69 -1.02 -11.06
C LEU A 133 9.73 0.43 -10.56
N ASP A 134 10.36 1.32 -11.33
CA ASP A 134 10.53 2.73 -10.94
C ASP A 134 9.19 3.47 -10.92
N ARG A 135 8.25 3.10 -11.81
CA ARG A 135 6.88 3.61 -11.81
C ARG A 135 6.17 3.21 -10.52
N ARG A 136 6.22 1.93 -10.14
CA ARG A 136 5.64 1.39 -8.91
C ARG A 136 6.24 2.04 -7.65
N SER A 137 7.56 2.22 -7.62
CA SER A 137 8.25 2.88 -6.52
C SER A 137 7.90 4.38 -6.43
N THR A 138 7.76 5.06 -7.56
CA THR A 138 7.31 6.46 -7.60
C THR A 138 5.87 6.60 -7.14
N GLU A 139 4.98 5.70 -7.58
CA GLU A 139 3.59 5.62 -7.12
C GLU A 139 3.56 5.41 -5.59
N ALA A 140 4.29 4.43 -5.07
CA ALA A 140 4.37 4.18 -3.63
C ALA A 140 4.87 5.40 -2.82
N LEU A 141 5.86 6.16 -3.32
CA LEU A 141 6.38 7.36 -2.65
C LEU A 141 5.43 8.56 -2.69
N THR A 142 4.54 8.62 -3.68
CA THR A 142 3.67 9.78 -3.92
C THR A 142 2.24 9.56 -3.43
N THR A 143 1.74 8.33 -3.49
CA THR A 143 0.36 7.97 -3.12
C THR A 143 0.27 7.17 -1.81
N GLY A 144 1.37 6.51 -1.39
CA GLY A 144 1.42 5.65 -0.22
C GLY A 144 1.04 4.17 -0.49
N TRP A 145 0.74 3.80 -1.73
CA TRP A 145 0.37 2.43 -2.11
C TRP A 145 0.74 2.13 -3.57
N VAL A 146 0.72 0.84 -3.93
CA VAL A 146 1.03 0.35 -5.28
C VAL A 146 0.10 -0.80 -5.65
N GLU A 147 -0.30 -0.90 -6.91
CA GLU A 147 -1.01 -2.08 -7.44
C GLU A 147 -0.01 -3.19 -7.80
N LEU A 148 -0.18 -4.37 -7.17
CA LEU A 148 0.51 -5.62 -7.53
C LEU A 148 -0.51 -6.66 -8.01
N GLY A 149 -0.04 -7.83 -8.47
CA GLY A 149 -0.90 -8.93 -8.95
C GLY A 149 -2.15 -9.24 -8.11
N PRO A 150 -2.06 -9.33 -6.76
CA PRO A 150 -3.21 -9.60 -5.91
C PRO A 150 -4.02 -8.36 -5.50
N GLY A 151 -3.61 -7.15 -5.88
CA GLY A 151 -4.28 -5.88 -5.61
C GLY A 151 -3.38 -4.83 -4.94
N ARG A 152 -4.02 -3.89 -4.24
CA ARG A 152 -3.36 -2.75 -3.58
C ARG A 152 -2.51 -3.18 -2.41
N VAL A 153 -1.24 -2.79 -2.43
CA VAL A 153 -0.27 -3.03 -1.37
C VAL A 153 0.27 -1.71 -0.85
N HIS A 154 0.38 -1.60 0.48
CA HIS A 154 0.90 -0.39 1.13
C HIS A 154 2.39 -0.16 0.79
N ALA A 155 2.80 1.10 0.65
CA ALA A 155 4.18 1.48 0.29
C ALA A 155 5.24 0.81 1.19
N ALA A 156 4.97 0.72 2.49
CA ALA A 156 5.84 0.04 3.45
C ALA A 156 6.13 -1.43 3.10
N VAL A 157 5.10 -2.16 2.64
CA VAL A 157 5.22 -3.55 2.22
C VAL A 157 5.99 -3.62 0.90
N TRP A 158 5.72 -2.71 -0.04
CA TRP A 158 6.45 -2.65 -1.31
C TRP A 158 7.96 -2.46 -1.12
N PHE A 159 8.38 -1.48 -0.31
CA PHE A 159 9.82 -1.20 -0.14
C PHE A 159 10.56 -2.33 0.59
N ARG A 160 9.93 -2.96 1.58
CA ARG A 160 10.52 -4.12 2.27
C ARG A 160 10.58 -5.34 1.34
N LEU A 161 9.52 -5.60 0.57
CA LEU A 161 9.51 -6.66 -0.45
C LEU A 161 10.61 -6.42 -1.49
N LEU A 162 10.70 -5.21 -2.04
CA LEU A 162 11.72 -4.86 -3.02
C LEU A 162 13.12 -5.00 -2.43
N ARG A 163 13.33 -4.59 -1.18
CA ARG A 163 14.62 -4.74 -0.51
C ARG A 163 15.00 -6.20 -0.29
N THR A 164 14.02 -7.06 0.01
CA THR A 164 14.19 -8.52 0.06
C THR A 164 14.61 -9.06 -1.31
N VAL A 165 13.92 -8.70 -2.38
CA VAL A 165 14.27 -9.18 -3.73
C VAL A 165 15.68 -8.75 -4.13
N VAL A 166 16.04 -7.48 -3.88
CA VAL A 166 17.38 -6.93 -4.10
C VAL A 166 18.45 -7.74 -3.36
N ASP A 167 18.15 -8.18 -2.14
CA ASP A 167 19.05 -9.02 -1.36
C ASP A 167 19.14 -10.46 -1.89
N GLU A 168 18.02 -11.04 -2.29
CA GLU A 168 17.96 -12.41 -2.80
C GLU A 168 18.67 -12.55 -4.15
N VAL A 169 18.51 -11.61 -5.08
CA VAL A 169 19.26 -11.61 -6.36
C VAL A 169 20.77 -11.42 -6.17
N SER A 170 21.15 -10.81 -5.05
CA SER A 170 22.53 -10.57 -4.64
C SER A 170 23.20 -11.79 -4.00
N SER A 171 22.43 -12.84 -3.66
CA SER A 171 22.90 -14.03 -2.95
C SER A 171 23.93 -14.86 -3.75
N PRO A 172 25.00 -15.41 -3.12
CA PRO A 172 25.97 -16.27 -3.79
C PRO A 172 25.37 -17.58 -4.32
N LEU A 173 25.55 -17.85 -5.61
CA LEU A 173 25.02 -19.04 -6.29
C LEU A 173 25.40 -20.36 -5.58
N VAL A 174 26.63 -20.45 -5.07
CA VAL A 174 27.15 -21.63 -4.35
C VAL A 174 26.37 -21.95 -3.07
N ARG A 175 25.58 -21.01 -2.54
CA ARG A 175 24.76 -21.15 -1.33
C ARG A 175 23.26 -21.32 -1.62
N THR A 176 22.83 -21.08 -2.85
CA THR A 176 21.41 -21.14 -3.24
C THR A 176 20.94 -22.52 -3.70
N GLY A 177 21.84 -23.51 -3.79
CA GLY A 177 21.50 -24.88 -4.16
C GLY A 177 20.73 -24.95 -5.48
N ARG A 178 19.58 -25.65 -5.48
CA ARG A 178 18.70 -25.79 -6.67
C ARG A 178 18.11 -24.47 -7.18
N TRP A 179 18.12 -23.40 -6.37
CA TRP A 179 17.61 -22.08 -6.76
C TRP A 179 18.63 -21.27 -7.55
N ALA A 180 19.90 -21.69 -7.58
CA ALA A 180 20.96 -21.06 -8.37
C ALA A 180 20.56 -20.93 -9.84
N THR A 181 19.89 -21.93 -10.41
CA THR A 181 19.43 -21.90 -11.81
C THR A 181 18.48 -20.73 -12.09
N ARG A 182 17.65 -20.33 -11.11
CA ARG A 182 16.70 -19.22 -11.27
C ARG A 182 17.42 -17.89 -11.19
N LEU A 183 18.34 -17.73 -10.23
CA LEU A 183 19.18 -16.53 -10.16
C LEU A 183 20.05 -16.37 -11.41
N VAL A 184 20.61 -17.47 -11.94
CA VAL A 184 21.35 -17.46 -13.22
C VAL A 184 20.43 -17.05 -14.37
N ALA A 185 19.18 -17.52 -14.42
CA ALA A 185 18.23 -17.12 -15.44
C ALA A 185 17.92 -15.61 -15.37
N ILE A 186 17.70 -15.06 -14.16
CA ILE A 186 17.48 -13.62 -13.95
C ILE A 186 18.68 -12.79 -14.44
N TRP A 187 19.89 -13.12 -13.99
CA TRP A 187 21.10 -12.39 -14.39
C TRP A 187 21.40 -12.54 -15.89
N ARG A 188 21.08 -13.71 -16.48
CA ARG A 188 21.17 -13.92 -17.93
C ARG A 188 20.17 -13.05 -18.69
N ALA A 189 18.92 -12.97 -18.22
CA ALA A 189 17.89 -12.14 -18.83
C ALA A 189 18.23 -10.63 -18.72
N ALA A 190 18.87 -10.21 -17.64
CA ALA A 190 19.44 -8.87 -17.51
C ALA A 190 20.62 -8.60 -18.46
N GLY A 191 21.24 -9.65 -19.03
CA GLY A 191 22.47 -9.50 -19.81
C GLY A 191 23.66 -8.97 -18.98
N ARG A 192 23.60 -9.11 -17.65
CA ARG A 192 24.62 -8.62 -16.70
C ARG A 192 25.14 -9.74 -15.81
N SER A 193 26.37 -9.58 -15.36
CA SER A 193 26.92 -10.41 -14.28
C SER A 193 26.65 -9.78 -12.93
N ARG A 194 26.31 -10.61 -11.94
CA ARG A 194 26.18 -10.19 -10.55
C ARG A 194 27.48 -9.52 -10.06
N PRO A 195 27.43 -8.30 -9.50
CA PRO A 195 28.61 -7.67 -8.92
C PRO A 195 29.22 -8.52 -7.80
N LEU A 196 30.54 -8.70 -7.77
CA LEU A 196 31.19 -9.56 -6.78
C LEU A 196 31.05 -9.02 -5.34
N ARG A 197 30.97 -7.69 -5.20
CA ARG A 197 30.81 -7.02 -3.91
C ARG A 197 29.50 -7.37 -3.22
N THR A 198 28.45 -7.70 -3.96
CA THR A 198 27.13 -8.02 -3.38
C THR A 198 27.15 -9.26 -2.49
N ALA A 199 28.24 -10.05 -2.48
CA ALA A 199 28.41 -11.17 -1.58
C ALA A 199 28.84 -10.76 -0.15
N TRP A 200 29.29 -9.52 0.06
CA TRP A 200 29.95 -9.09 1.30
C TRP A 200 29.49 -7.73 1.81
N VAL A 201 28.85 -6.91 0.96
CA VAL A 201 28.36 -5.60 1.37
C VAL A 201 26.85 -5.50 1.10
N PRO A 202 26.12 -4.76 1.94
CA PRO A 202 24.71 -4.45 1.68
C PRO A 202 24.57 -3.60 0.41
N PHE A 203 23.35 -3.55 -0.10
CA PHE A 203 23.03 -2.80 -1.32
C PHE A 203 23.42 -1.31 -1.21
N GLU A 204 23.20 -0.72 -0.04
CA GLU A 204 23.45 0.70 0.25
C GLU A 204 24.94 1.10 0.13
N ASP A 205 25.86 0.14 0.30
CA ASP A 205 27.32 0.34 0.21
C ASP A 205 27.89 0.05 -1.20
N LEU A 206 27.03 -0.34 -2.14
CA LEU A 206 27.41 -0.56 -3.54
C LEU A 206 27.58 0.77 -4.28
N HIS A 207 28.41 0.76 -5.34
CA HIS A 207 28.48 1.92 -6.24
C HIS A 207 27.17 2.07 -7.02
N TRP A 208 26.81 3.29 -7.46
CA TRP A 208 25.59 3.53 -8.24
C TRP A 208 25.43 2.63 -9.47
N ASP A 209 26.53 2.34 -10.18
CA ASP A 209 26.51 1.41 -11.32
C ASP A 209 26.21 -0.04 -10.91
N GLU A 210 26.66 -0.45 -9.73
CA GLU A 210 26.39 -1.77 -9.17
C GLU A 210 24.94 -1.83 -8.65
N GLN A 211 24.47 -0.77 -7.97
CA GLN A 211 23.09 -0.64 -7.52
C GLN A 211 22.11 -0.72 -8.69
N ALA A 212 22.36 0.01 -9.78
CA ALA A 212 21.54 -0.04 -10.99
C ALA A 212 21.46 -1.46 -11.58
N LYS A 213 22.58 -2.19 -11.68
CA LYS A 213 22.59 -3.58 -12.17
C LYS A 213 21.79 -4.52 -11.27
N VAL A 214 21.87 -4.34 -9.96
CA VAL A 214 21.13 -5.15 -8.98
C VAL A 214 19.64 -4.85 -9.04
N LEU A 215 19.24 -3.57 -9.16
CA LEU A 215 17.84 -3.18 -9.35
C LEU A 215 17.28 -3.71 -10.68
N GLU A 216 18.07 -3.68 -11.75
CA GLU A 216 17.70 -4.26 -13.04
C GLU A 216 17.43 -5.76 -12.91
N ALA A 217 18.33 -6.50 -12.24
CA ALA A 217 18.12 -7.91 -11.96
C ALA A 217 16.89 -8.15 -11.06
N ALA A 218 16.67 -7.31 -10.04
CA ALA A 218 15.50 -7.40 -9.17
C ALA A 218 14.20 -7.14 -9.93
N ALA A 219 14.16 -6.13 -10.79
CA ALA A 219 13.01 -5.79 -11.63
C ALA A 219 12.67 -6.93 -12.60
N ILE A 220 13.68 -7.49 -13.27
CA ILE A 220 13.52 -8.65 -14.14
C ILE A 220 13.05 -9.88 -13.34
N GLY A 221 13.63 -10.11 -12.16
CA GLY A 221 13.19 -11.18 -11.26
C GLY A 221 11.72 -11.06 -10.88
N ILE A 222 11.26 -9.86 -10.50
CA ILE A 222 9.85 -9.58 -10.22
C ILE A 222 8.99 -9.88 -11.45
N ALA A 223 9.35 -9.35 -12.62
CA ALA A 223 8.60 -9.57 -13.86
C ALA A 223 8.49 -11.05 -14.23
N MET A 224 9.56 -11.83 -14.09
CA MET A 224 9.57 -13.27 -14.36
C MET A 224 8.71 -14.08 -13.37
N VAL A 225 8.60 -13.63 -12.11
CA VAL A 225 7.69 -14.24 -11.13
C VAL A 225 6.24 -13.91 -11.44
N GLU A 226 5.97 -12.66 -11.82
CA GLU A 226 4.64 -12.18 -12.20
C GLU A 226 4.12 -12.87 -13.47
N SER A 227 4.98 -13.09 -14.48
CA SER A 227 4.64 -13.80 -15.71
C SER A 227 4.57 -15.32 -15.54
N GLY A 228 5.08 -15.85 -14.43
CA GLY A 228 5.18 -17.29 -14.18
C GLY A 228 6.32 -17.99 -14.94
N GLU A 229 7.23 -17.24 -15.55
CA GLU A 229 8.43 -17.79 -16.22
C GLU A 229 9.38 -18.50 -15.24
N ILE A 230 9.45 -18.02 -13.99
CA ILE A 230 10.17 -18.71 -12.92
C ILE A 230 9.26 -19.05 -11.76
N ASP A 231 9.46 -20.25 -11.22
CA ASP A 231 8.89 -20.60 -9.93
C ASP A 231 9.72 -19.96 -8.80
N ALA A 232 9.07 -19.13 -8.00
CA ALA A 232 9.65 -18.41 -6.88
C ALA A 232 9.59 -19.30 -5.63
N GLY A 233 10.72 -19.47 -4.94
CA GLY A 233 10.83 -20.42 -3.83
C GLY A 233 10.42 -19.87 -2.47
N GLY A 234 10.15 -18.57 -2.38
CA GLY A 234 9.86 -17.90 -1.13
C GLY A 234 8.40 -17.99 -0.71
N ALA A 235 8.17 -17.94 0.60
CA ALA A 235 6.84 -18.08 1.20
C ALA A 235 5.86 -16.95 0.80
N HIS A 236 6.39 -15.81 0.36
CA HIS A 236 5.62 -14.62 0.04
C HIS A 236 5.57 -14.34 -1.47
N ALA A 237 5.98 -15.29 -2.31
CA ALA A 237 5.92 -15.16 -3.77
C ALA A 237 4.51 -14.88 -4.31
N SER A 238 3.47 -15.28 -3.57
CA SER A 238 2.07 -14.98 -3.89
C SER A 238 1.73 -13.49 -3.88
N LEU A 239 2.57 -12.63 -3.28
CA LEU A 239 2.40 -11.17 -3.33
C LEU A 239 2.66 -10.60 -4.73
N LEU A 240 3.43 -11.30 -5.55
CA LEU A 240 3.72 -10.91 -6.93
C LEU A 240 2.80 -11.64 -7.92
N ARG A 241 2.43 -12.88 -7.62
CA ARG A 241 1.57 -13.66 -8.52
C ARG A 241 0.14 -13.12 -8.55
N PRO A 242 -0.52 -13.10 -9.71
CA PRO A 242 -1.96 -12.87 -9.78
C PRO A 242 -2.67 -13.83 -8.83
N ARG A 243 -3.58 -13.31 -8.01
CA ARG A 243 -4.36 -14.15 -7.11
C ARG A 243 -5.16 -15.15 -7.97
N PRO A 244 -5.02 -16.47 -7.76
CA PRO A 244 -5.90 -17.42 -8.42
C PRO A 244 -7.34 -17.06 -8.09
N TYR A 245 -8.22 -17.10 -9.07
CA TYR A 245 -9.65 -16.96 -8.79
C TYR A 245 -10.06 -18.09 -7.84
N GLU A 246 -10.27 -17.76 -6.57
CA GLU A 246 -10.99 -18.60 -5.63
C GLU A 246 -12.46 -18.29 -5.85
N PRO A 247 -13.27 -19.24 -6.37
CA PRO A 247 -14.71 -19.07 -6.38
C PRO A 247 -15.12 -18.77 -4.94
N VAL A 248 -15.61 -17.56 -4.71
CA VAL A 248 -16.23 -17.22 -3.45
C VAL A 248 -17.39 -18.20 -3.32
N ASP A 249 -17.40 -19.00 -2.26
CA ASP A 249 -18.57 -19.81 -1.93
C ASP A 249 -19.76 -18.84 -1.97
N PRO A 250 -20.75 -19.01 -2.87
CA PRO A 250 -21.89 -18.10 -2.96
C PRO A 250 -22.69 -18.03 -1.64
N GLY A 251 -22.26 -18.78 -0.63
CA GLY A 251 -22.96 -19.05 0.58
C GLY A 251 -23.94 -20.15 0.29
N THR A 252 -24.22 -20.95 1.30
CA THR A 252 -25.53 -21.59 1.32
C THR A 252 -26.54 -20.45 1.38
N ALA A 253 -27.38 -20.30 0.35
CA ALA A 253 -28.49 -19.36 0.39
C ALA A 253 -29.18 -19.55 1.76
N PRO A 254 -29.45 -18.47 2.52
CA PRO A 254 -30.09 -18.62 3.81
C PRO A 254 -31.31 -19.48 3.59
N THR A 255 -31.33 -20.66 4.22
CA THR A 255 -32.51 -21.51 4.23
C THR A 255 -33.62 -20.60 4.68
N ARG A 256 -34.59 -20.35 3.78
CA ARG A 256 -35.76 -19.54 4.04
C ARG A 256 -36.21 -19.92 5.43
N SER A 257 -36.06 -18.97 6.36
CA SER A 257 -36.32 -19.26 7.75
C SER A 257 -37.71 -19.86 7.81
N SER A 258 -37.81 -21.11 8.24
CA SER A 258 -39.08 -21.79 8.46
C SER A 258 -39.69 -21.30 9.77
N TYR A 259 -39.71 -19.99 9.97
CA TYR A 259 -40.73 -19.41 10.83
C TYR A 259 -42.01 -19.40 10.00
N PRO A 260 -43.06 -20.14 10.39
CA PRO A 260 -44.36 -19.92 9.79
C PRO A 260 -44.66 -18.42 9.92
N ALA A 261 -44.97 -17.77 8.80
CA ALA A 261 -45.53 -16.43 8.86
C ALA A 261 -46.73 -16.49 9.83
N PRO A 262 -46.84 -15.58 10.80
CA PRO A 262 -48.04 -15.54 11.62
C PRO A 262 -49.23 -15.44 10.65
N GLU A 263 -50.13 -16.43 10.69
CA GLU A 263 -51.34 -16.48 9.85
C GLU A 263 -52.36 -15.40 10.27
N GLY A 264 -52.04 -14.60 11.29
CA GLY A 264 -52.82 -13.46 11.73
C GLY A 264 -52.47 -12.19 10.98
N ASP A 265 -53.50 -11.46 10.55
CA ASP A 265 -53.34 -10.08 10.11
C ASP A 265 -52.96 -9.22 11.33
N LEU A 266 -51.65 -8.97 11.46
CA LEU A 266 -51.09 -8.15 12.54
C LEU A 266 -51.75 -6.76 12.62
N TRP A 267 -52.29 -6.27 11.52
CA TRP A 267 -53.02 -5.01 11.49
C TRP A 267 -54.42 -5.13 12.07
N ALA A 268 -55.10 -6.25 11.83
CA ALA A 268 -56.38 -6.56 12.47
C ALA A 268 -56.22 -6.72 13.99
N ASP A 269 -55.15 -7.39 14.43
CA ASP A 269 -54.83 -7.55 15.86
C ASP A 269 -54.49 -6.21 16.53
N ALA A 270 -53.71 -5.36 15.86
CA ALA A 270 -53.40 -4.01 16.33
C ALA A 270 -54.66 -3.13 16.42
N HIS A 271 -55.57 -3.22 15.44
CA HIS A 271 -56.84 -2.50 15.46
C HIS A 271 -57.75 -2.97 16.60
N ALA A 272 -57.87 -4.28 16.81
CA ALA A 272 -58.63 -4.83 17.92
C ALA A 272 -58.07 -4.42 19.29
N ALA A 273 -56.74 -4.40 19.43
CA ALA A 273 -56.08 -3.92 20.65
C ALA A 273 -56.33 -2.42 20.90
N ALA A 274 -56.34 -1.60 19.86
CA ALA A 274 -56.65 -0.17 19.97
C ALA A 274 -58.10 0.07 20.41
N GLU A 275 -59.07 -0.63 19.81
CA GLU A 275 -60.49 -0.55 20.21
C GLU A 275 -60.70 -1.02 21.66
N ALA A 276 -60.03 -2.10 22.07
CA ALA A 276 -60.08 -2.59 23.45
C ALA A 276 -59.50 -1.56 24.44
N ALA A 277 -58.40 -0.90 24.09
CA ALA A 277 -57.81 0.15 24.90
C ALA A 277 -58.75 1.37 25.05
N ILE A 278 -59.43 1.78 23.97
CA ILE A 278 -60.43 2.86 23.99
C ILE A 278 -61.63 2.47 24.87
N ALA A 279 -62.14 1.25 24.73
CA ALA A 279 -63.24 0.74 25.54
C ALA A 279 -62.88 0.68 27.04
N ALA A 280 -61.68 0.21 27.38
CA ALA A 280 -61.18 0.19 28.75
C ALA A 280 -61.01 1.61 29.32
N ALA A 281 -60.47 2.54 28.53
CA ALA A 281 -60.28 3.93 28.92
C ALA A 281 -61.60 4.65 29.26
N ARG A 282 -62.72 4.30 28.62
CA ARG A 282 -64.04 4.89 28.94
C ARG A 282 -64.53 4.57 30.36
N VAL A 283 -64.14 3.43 30.91
CA VAL A 283 -64.65 2.90 32.18
C VAL A 283 -63.63 3.04 33.31
N ASP A 284 -62.34 2.91 33.00
CA ASP A 284 -61.25 2.95 33.96
C ASP A 284 -60.34 4.20 33.77
N PRO A 285 -60.27 5.10 34.78
CA PRO A 285 -59.40 6.27 34.74
C PRO A 285 -57.90 5.97 34.59
N ALA A 286 -57.42 4.80 35.06
CA ALA A 286 -56.02 4.43 34.92
C ALA A 286 -55.67 4.04 33.47
N SER A 287 -56.59 3.32 32.81
CA SER A 287 -56.52 3.01 31.38
C SER A 287 -56.62 4.28 30.51
N ALA A 288 -57.50 5.23 30.86
CA ALA A 288 -57.57 6.54 30.20
C ALA A 288 -56.25 7.31 30.27
N SER A 289 -55.60 7.32 31.44
CA SER A 289 -54.30 7.97 31.64
C SER A 289 -53.20 7.31 30.82
N SER A 290 -53.23 5.98 30.70
CA SER A 290 -52.25 5.21 29.91
C SER A 290 -52.40 5.49 28.41
N LEU A 291 -53.64 5.52 27.90
CA LEU A 291 -53.93 5.85 26.51
C LEU A 291 -53.52 7.30 26.17
N TYR A 292 -53.80 8.25 27.07
CA TYR A 292 -53.40 9.65 26.90
C TYR A 292 -51.88 9.79 26.83
N ASN A 293 -51.15 9.14 27.75
CA ASN A 293 -49.69 9.16 27.72
C ASN A 293 -49.14 8.52 26.44
N PHE A 294 -49.69 7.40 25.99
CA PHE A 294 -49.27 6.76 24.75
C PHE A 294 -49.39 7.71 23.54
N LEU A 295 -50.51 8.42 23.40
CA LEU A 295 -50.73 9.39 22.32
C LEU A 295 -49.86 10.64 22.48
N ARG A 296 -49.72 11.15 23.71
CA ARG A 296 -48.85 12.30 24.02
C ARG A 296 -47.39 12.03 23.64
N TRP A 297 -46.86 10.85 23.97
CA TRP A 297 -45.45 10.52 23.73
C TRP A 297 -45.19 9.97 22.32
N GLY A 298 -46.19 9.30 21.72
CA GLY A 298 -46.06 8.67 20.41
C GLY A 298 -46.43 9.56 19.22
N TRP A 299 -47.35 10.51 19.40
CA TRP A 299 -47.98 11.24 18.30
C TRP A 299 -47.85 12.76 18.39
N CYS A 300 -48.04 13.36 19.58
CA CYS A 300 -48.03 14.83 19.72
C CYS A 300 -46.60 15.39 19.73
N ARG A 301 -46.26 16.26 18.78
CA ARG A 301 -44.99 17.01 18.73
C ARG A 301 -45.17 18.50 18.98
N THR A 302 -46.40 18.99 18.94
CA THR A 302 -46.77 20.40 19.11
C THR A 302 -47.93 20.56 20.09
N ALA A 303 -48.11 21.78 20.62
CA ALA A 303 -49.20 22.09 21.54
C ALA A 303 -50.60 21.96 20.87
N ALA A 304 -50.71 22.29 19.58
CA ALA A 304 -51.97 22.17 18.84
C ALA A 304 -52.44 20.70 18.71
N GLU A 305 -51.50 19.77 18.47
CA GLU A 305 -51.81 18.33 18.40
C GLU A 305 -52.19 17.74 19.76
N LEU A 306 -51.70 18.35 20.85
CA LEU A 306 -52.11 17.99 22.20
C LEU A 306 -53.56 18.43 22.47
N ASP A 307 -53.91 19.65 22.07
CA ASP A 307 -55.29 20.16 22.19
C ASP A 307 -56.28 19.32 21.36
N GLU A 308 -55.89 18.90 20.16
CA GLU A 308 -56.68 17.96 19.34
C GLU A 308 -56.85 16.59 20.03
N THR A 309 -55.79 16.08 20.68
CA THR A 309 -55.87 14.83 21.44
C THR A 309 -56.82 14.96 22.64
N VAL A 310 -56.83 16.11 23.31
CA VAL A 310 -57.79 16.39 24.40
C VAL A 310 -59.22 16.43 23.85
N GLN A 311 -59.47 17.06 22.70
CA GLN A 311 -60.79 17.06 22.06
C GLN A 311 -61.24 15.66 21.68
N LEU A 312 -60.34 14.83 21.14
CA LEU A 312 -60.64 13.44 20.79
C LEU A 312 -61.09 12.61 22.02
N PHE A 313 -60.51 12.84 23.19
CA PHE A 313 -60.95 12.17 24.42
C PHE A 313 -62.33 12.63 24.86
N LEU A 314 -62.65 13.92 24.70
CA LEU A 314 -63.98 14.46 24.99
C LEU A 314 -65.03 13.89 24.03
N ASP A 315 -64.74 13.86 22.73
CA ASP A 315 -65.65 13.33 21.70
C ASP A 315 -65.95 11.83 21.90
N HIS A 316 -64.97 11.07 22.38
CA HIS A 316 -65.12 9.65 22.65
C HIS A 316 -65.60 9.31 24.07
N GLY A 317 -65.92 10.32 24.89
CA GLY A 317 -66.47 10.15 26.24
C GLY A 317 -65.48 9.55 27.24
N ILE A 318 -64.17 9.75 27.05
CA ILE A 318 -63.11 9.21 27.90
C ILE A 318 -62.77 10.22 29.01
N PRO A 319 -62.85 9.85 30.30
CA PRO A 319 -62.61 10.78 31.40
C PRO A 319 -61.12 11.15 31.52
N LEU A 320 -60.79 12.41 31.27
CA LEU A 320 -59.47 12.98 31.55
C LEU A 320 -59.44 13.57 32.98
N ARG A 321 -58.70 12.94 33.89
CA ARG A 321 -58.45 13.52 35.22
C ARG A 321 -57.35 14.58 35.12
N HIS A 322 -57.76 15.82 34.86
CA HIS A 322 -56.95 17.04 34.74
C HIS A 322 -55.91 17.02 33.60
N PRO A 323 -55.98 17.94 32.62
CA PRO A 323 -54.84 18.15 31.73
C PRO A 323 -53.66 18.64 32.59
N PRO A 324 -52.51 17.96 32.60
CA PRO A 324 -51.33 18.51 33.25
C PRO A 324 -50.92 19.77 32.47
N THR A 325 -50.86 20.91 33.18
CA THR A 325 -50.21 22.15 32.71
C THR A 325 -48.83 21.87 32.14
#